data_AF-A0A527VMM5-F1
#
_entry.id   AF-A0A527VMM5-F1
#
_cell.length_a   1.000
_cell.length_b   1.000
_cell.length_c   1.000
_cell.angle_alpha   90.00
_cell.angle_beta   90.00
_cell.angle_gamma   90.00
#
_symmetry.space_group_name_H-M   'P 1'
#
loop_
_entity.id
_entity.type
_entity.pdbx_description
1 polymer ?
#
loop_
_entity_poly.entity_id
_entity_poly.type
_entity_poly.pdbx_seq_one_letter_code
_entity_poly.pdbx_strand_id
1 'polypeptide(L)'
;GSTIDHGLVLFFPGPGSFTGEDVAELQVHGSRAVAAKILETITGFEGVRHAEPGEFTRRAFLNGRLDLVETEALADLVNAET
;
A
#
# COMPACT_ATOMS: atom_id res chain seq x y z
N GLY A 1 6.65 23.24 6.65
CA GLY A 1 5.39 22.57 7.03
C GLY A 1 5.37 22.34 8.53
N SER A 2 4.22 21.95 9.08
CA SER A 2 4.06 21.49 10.46
C SER A 2 3.93 19.96 10.51
N THR A 3 4.21 19.35 11.66
CA THR A 3 3.97 17.91 11.88
C THR A 3 2.50 17.56 11.61
N ILE A 4 2.27 16.50 10.84
CA ILE A 4 0.91 16.01 10.53
C ILE A 4 0.43 15.02 11.59
N ASP A 5 1.27 14.04 11.94
CA ASP A 5 0.96 13.00 12.92
C ASP A 5 2.23 12.38 13.52
N HIS A 6 2.09 11.67 14.64
CA HIS A 6 3.09 10.78 15.22
C HIS A 6 2.64 9.33 15.05
N GLY A 7 3.36 8.55 14.26
CA GLY A 7 3.00 7.17 13.94
C GLY A 7 4.21 6.24 13.85
N LEU A 8 3.97 5.04 13.33
CA LEU A 8 4.98 4.04 13.06
C LEU A 8 5.16 3.88 11.55
N VAL A 9 6.40 3.68 11.11
CA VAL A 9 6.69 3.35 9.71
C VAL A 9 7.33 1.98 9.66
N LEU A 10 6.78 1.10 8.82
CA LEU A 10 7.40 -0.17 8.48
C LEU A 10 8.00 -0.05 7.08
N PHE A 11 9.30 -0.32 6.95
CA PHE A 11 9.97 -0.35 5.66
C PHE A 11 10.34 -1.78 5.30
N PHE A 12 9.87 -2.21 4.14
CA PHE A 12 10.13 -3.52 3.56
C PHE A 12 11.02 -3.32 2.33
N PRO A 13 12.34 -3.58 2.43
CA PRO A 13 13.21 -3.55 1.27
C PRO A 13 12.82 -4.67 0.29
N GLY A 14 12.86 -4.37 -1.01
CA GLY A 14 12.74 -5.38 -2.05
C GLY A 14 13.92 -6.38 -1.99
N PRO A 15 13.70 -7.68 -2.32
CA PRO A 15 12.46 -8.29 -2.76
C PRO A 15 11.64 -8.87 -1.59
N GLY A 16 11.73 -8.34 -0.36
CA GLY A 16 11.08 -8.89 0.84
C GLY A 16 9.69 -8.33 1.16
N SER A 17 9.15 -7.42 0.34
CA SER A 17 7.86 -6.75 0.56
C SER A 17 6.66 -7.54 0.03
N PHE A 18 5.44 -7.00 0.01
CA PHE A 18 4.31 -7.66 -0.65
C PHE A 18 4.43 -7.60 -2.18
N THR A 19 4.74 -6.43 -2.74
CA THR A 19 4.85 -6.25 -4.20
C THR A 19 6.16 -6.78 -4.77
N GLY A 20 7.18 -7.03 -3.94
CA GLY A 20 8.54 -7.33 -4.38
C GLY A 20 9.38 -6.08 -4.66
N GLU A 21 8.80 -4.88 -4.58
CA GLU A 21 9.50 -3.58 -4.67
C GLU A 21 9.80 -3.04 -3.26
N ASP A 22 10.52 -1.92 -3.15
CA ASP A 22 10.62 -1.21 -1.87
C ASP A 22 9.24 -0.67 -1.46
N VAL A 23 8.79 -1.01 -0.24
CA VAL A 23 7.48 -0.60 0.28
C VAL A 23 7.66 0.04 1.65
N ALA A 24 7.03 1.20 1.86
CA ALA A 24 6.90 1.83 3.16
C ALA A 24 5.42 1.89 3.55
N GLU A 25 5.07 1.35 4.72
CA GLU A 25 3.72 1.44 5.29
C GLU A 25 3.71 2.45 6.44
N LEU A 26 2.86 3.48 6.30
CA LEU A 26 2.68 4.52 7.30
C LEU A 26 1.48 4.17 8.20
N GLN A 27 1.78 3.70 9.41
CA GLN A 27 0.79 3.36 10.43
C GLN A 27 0.49 4.63 11.25
N VAL A 28 -0.63 5.27 10.92
CA VAL A 28 -1.02 6.59 11.45
C VAL A 28 -2.28 6.47 12.32
N HIS A 29 -2.57 7.49 13.11
CA HIS A 29 -3.82 7.51 13.88
C HIS A 29 -5.03 7.43 12.94
N GLY A 30 -6.04 6.62 13.30
CA GLY A 30 -7.20 6.26 12.47
C GLY A 30 -8.18 7.39 12.12
N SER A 31 -7.75 8.64 12.17
CA SER A 31 -8.55 9.78 11.74
C SER A 31 -8.51 9.94 10.21
N ARG A 32 -9.70 10.14 9.62
CA ARG A 32 -9.84 10.37 8.18
C ARG A 32 -9.09 11.62 7.72
N ALA A 33 -9.03 12.66 8.57
CA ALA A 33 -8.35 13.91 8.27
C ALA A 33 -6.83 13.72 8.16
N VAL A 34 -6.22 12.95 9.07
CA VAL A 34 -4.79 12.63 9.02
C VAL A 34 -4.46 11.83 7.76
N ALA A 35 -5.21 10.75 7.49
CA ALA A 35 -4.99 9.93 6.29
C ALA A 35 -5.09 10.76 5.00
N ALA A 36 -6.12 11.60 4.89
CA ALA A 36 -6.28 12.50 3.74
C ALA A 36 -5.12 13.48 3.61
N LYS A 37 -4.67 14.10 4.72
CA LYS A 37 -3.57 15.07 4.69
C LYS A 37 -2.24 14.43 4.31
N ILE A 38 -1.98 13.22 4.79
CA ILE A 38 -0.79 12.46 4.43
C ILE A 38 -0.81 12.11 2.94
N LEU A 39 -1.93 11.58 2.42
CA LEU A 39 -2.07 11.27 1.00
C LEU A 39 -1.87 12.50 0.12
N GLU A 40 -2.51 13.64 0.45
CA GLU A 40 -2.32 14.92 -0.24
C GLU A 40 -0.85 15.37 -0.23
N THR A 41 -0.16 15.19 0.89
CA THR A 41 1.24 15.62 1.03
C THR A 41 2.17 14.75 0.19
N ILE A 42 1.99 13.42 0.22
CA ILE A 42 2.88 12.48 -0.47
C ILE A 42 2.66 12.54 -1.99
N THR A 43 1.43 12.72 -2.48
CA THR A 43 1.17 12.87 -3.91
C THR A 43 1.68 14.21 -4.50
N GLY A 44 2.15 15.13 -3.65
CA GLY A 44 2.85 16.33 -4.08
C GLY A 44 4.31 16.09 -4.48
N PHE A 45 4.90 14.92 -4.20
CA PHE A 45 6.26 14.58 -4.62
C PHE A 45 6.31 14.13 -6.08
N GLU A 46 7.38 14.49 -6.78
CA GLU A 46 7.61 14.06 -8.15
C GLU A 46 7.69 12.52 -8.23
N GLY A 47 7.01 11.93 -9.22
CA GLY A 47 6.98 10.48 -9.42
C GLY A 47 6.02 9.72 -8.50
N VAL A 48 5.28 10.40 -7.62
CA VAL A 48 4.26 9.75 -6.77
C VAL A 48 2.87 9.97 -7.34
N ARG A 49 2.05 8.91 -7.33
CA ARG A 49 0.64 8.94 -7.71
C ARG A 49 -0.19 8.03 -6.83
N HIS A 50 -1.51 8.26 -6.83
CA HIS A 50 -2.44 7.29 -6.28
C HIS A 50 -2.34 5.95 -7.02
N ALA A 51 -2.48 4.87 -6.26
CA ALA A 51 -2.59 3.53 -6.80
C ALA A 51 -3.96 3.32 -7.46
N GLU A 52 -3.98 2.58 -8.55
CA GLU A 52 -5.21 2.09 -9.17
C GLU A 52 -5.82 0.95 -8.34
N PRO A 53 -7.12 0.66 -8.51
CA PRO A 53 -7.75 -0.49 -7.87
C PRO A 53 -6.98 -1.79 -8.15
N GLY A 54 -6.60 -2.52 -7.10
CA GLY A 54 -5.86 -3.79 -7.21
C GLY A 54 -4.40 -3.67 -7.65
N GLU A 55 -3.85 -2.46 -7.77
CA GLU A 55 -2.52 -2.28 -8.36
C GLU A 55 -1.40 -2.95 -7.56
N PHE A 56 -1.45 -2.92 -6.23
CA PHE A 56 -0.44 -3.58 -5.39
C PHE A 56 -0.39 -5.10 -5.65
N THR A 57 -1.56 -5.76 -5.71
CA THR A 57 -1.64 -7.19 -6.01
C THR A 57 -1.18 -7.50 -7.43
N ARG A 58 -1.57 -6.67 -8.41
CA ARG A 58 -1.10 -6.80 -9.80
C ARG A 58 0.43 -6.71 -9.87
N ARG A 59 1.05 -5.78 -9.13
CA ARG A 59 2.51 -5.65 -9.07
C ARG A 59 3.17 -6.86 -8.41
N ALA A 60 2.61 -7.36 -7.31
CA ALA A 60 3.06 -8.60 -6.67
C ALA A 60 3.05 -9.78 -7.65
N PHE A 61 1.97 -9.95 -8.42
CA PHE A 61 1.87 -10.97 -9.46
C PHE A 61 2.94 -10.79 -10.56
N LEU A 62 3.09 -9.57 -11.09
CA LEU A 62 4.09 -9.27 -12.13
C LEU A 62 5.54 -9.50 -11.66
N ASN A 63 5.79 -9.32 -10.36
CA ASN A 63 7.09 -9.57 -9.75
C ASN A 63 7.27 -11.02 -9.25
N GLY A 64 6.34 -11.92 -9.58
CA GLY A 64 6.41 -13.34 -9.20
C GLY A 64 6.29 -13.59 -7.69
N ARG A 65 5.68 -12.65 -6.95
CA ARG A 65 5.43 -12.78 -5.50
C ARG A 65 4.14 -13.51 -5.18
N LEU A 66 3.22 -13.56 -6.14
CA LEU A 66 1.96 -14.29 -6.08
C LEU A 66 1.76 -15.04 -7.40
N ASP A 67 1.23 -16.25 -7.35
CA ASP A 67 0.72 -16.95 -8.53
C ASP A 67 -0.74 -16.54 -8.85
N LEU A 68 -1.26 -17.01 -9.99
CA LEU A 68 -2.63 -16.70 -10.42
C LEU A 68 -3.69 -17.24 -9.45
N VAL A 69 -3.45 -18.42 -8.86
CA VAL A 69 -4.37 -19.07 -7.93
C VAL A 69 -4.40 -18.31 -6.60
N GLU A 70 -3.24 -17.87 -6.11
CA GLU A 70 -3.11 -17.02 -4.92
C GLU A 70 -3.75 -15.64 -5.12
N THR A 71 -3.67 -15.09 -6.33
CA THR A 71 -4.30 -13.81 -6.68
C THR A 71 -5.83 -13.91 -6.68
N GLU A 72 -6.40 -14.97 -7.26
CA GLU A 72 -7.84 -15.23 -7.23
C GLU A 72 -8.32 -15.51 -5.79
N ALA A 73 -7.58 -16.33 -5.04
CA ALA A 73 -7.90 -16.62 -3.64
C ALA A 73 -7.88 -15.36 -2.75
N LEU A 74 -6.98 -14.39 -3.00
CA LEU A 74 -6.97 -13.13 -2.27
C LEU A 74 -8.21 -12.28 -2.57
N ALA A 75 -8.64 -12.22 -3.83
CA ALA A 75 -9.86 -11.51 -4.20
C ALA A 75 -11.09 -12.15 -3.55
N ASP A 76 -11.15 -13.48 -3.53
CA ASP A 76 -12.21 -14.23 -2.86
C ASP A 76 -12.21 -14.01 -1.34
N LEU A 77 -11.04 -13.97 -0.70
CA LEU A 77 -10.92 -13.70 0.74
C LEU A 77 -11.38 -12.28 1.12
N VAL A 78 -11.03 -11.28 0.31
CA VAL A 78 -11.45 -9.88 0.56
C VAL A 78 -12.95 -9.70 0.34
N ASN A 79 -13.52 -10.41 -0.63
CA ASN A 79 -14.95 -10.37 -0.95
C ASN A 79 -15.80 -11.35 -0.13
N ALA A 80 -15.19 -12.15 0.76
CA ALA A 80 -15.92 -13.07 1.61
C ALA A 80 -16.75 -12.29 2.64
N GLU A 81 -18.01 -12.05 2.30
CA GLU A 81 -19.04 -11.67 3.25
C GLU A 81 -19.35 -12.91 4.12
N THR A 82 -19.05 -12.83 5.41
CA THR A 82 -19.74 -13.64 6.42
C THR A 82 -21.06 -12.99 6.79
#